data_AF-A0A6I2MFQ9-F1
#
_entry.id   AF-A0A6I2MFQ9-F1
#
_cell.length_a   1.000
_cell.length_b   1.000
_cell.length_c   1.000
_cell.angle_alpha   90.00
_cell.angle_beta   90.00
_cell.angle_gamma   90.00
#
_symmetry.space_group_name_H-M   'P 1'
#
loop_
_entity.id
_entity.type
_entity.pdbx_description
1 polymer ?
#
loop_
_entity_poly.entity_id
_entity_poly.type
_entity_poly.pdbx_seq_one_letter_code
_entity_poly.pdbx_strand_id
1 'polypeptide(L)'
;MKKGFLNLLIAFLFMLLFFLPVKHFFSSGMKISVLNSTGREIRGLEITYYYNEEKILIPALKPNEEHEIRIVPDEDFSESSMQLVYTDQTGKMTGNDIRLL
;
A
#
# COMPACT_ATOMS: atom_id res chain seq x y z
N MET A 1 25.45 -24.32 -39.14
CA MET A 1 25.03 -22.91 -38.91
C MET A 1 23.82 -22.76 -37.98
N LYS A 2 22.80 -23.65 -38.03
CA LYS A 2 21.56 -23.48 -37.22
C LYS A 2 21.75 -23.57 -35.69
N LYS A 3 22.66 -24.42 -35.19
CA LYS A 3 22.89 -24.63 -33.74
C LYS A 3 23.57 -23.44 -33.05
N GLY A 4 24.54 -22.79 -33.73
CA GLY A 4 25.22 -21.61 -33.18
C GLY A 4 24.29 -20.40 -33.07
N PHE A 5 23.43 -20.20 -34.07
CA PHE A 5 22.40 -19.16 -34.03
C PHE A 5 21.37 -19.40 -32.92
N LEU A 6 20.94 -20.66 -32.73
CA LEU A 6 20.03 -21.03 -31.65
C LEU A 6 20.60 -20.71 -30.25
N ASN A 7 21.87 -21.05 -30.02
CA ASN A 7 22.54 -20.75 -28.75
C ASN A 7 22.66 -19.24 -28.49
N LEU A 8 22.89 -18.46 -29.55
CA LEU A 8 22.97 -17.01 -29.46
C LEU A 8 21.61 -16.37 -29.15
N LEU A 9 20.53 -16.93 -29.72
CA LEU A 9 19.16 -16.50 -29.45
C LEU A 9 18.72 -16.85 -28.01
N ILE A 10 19.15 -18.02 -27.50
CA ILE A 10 18.94 -18.42 -26.10
C ILE A 10 19.70 -17.50 -25.15
N ALA A 11 20.97 -17.18 -25.44
CA ALA A 11 21.76 -16.27 -24.63
C ALA A 11 21.15 -14.85 -24.58
N PHE A 12 20.64 -14.36 -25.72
CA PHE A 12 19.95 -13.08 -25.80
C PHE A 12 18.66 -13.07 -24.96
N LEU A 13 17.89 -14.17 -24.98
CA LEU A 13 16.68 -14.30 -24.17
C LEU A 13 16.99 -14.27 -22.67
N PHE A 14 18.04 -14.96 -22.22
CA PHE A 14 18.48 -14.91 -20.83
C PHE A 14 18.96 -13.51 -20.43
N MET A 15 19.72 -12.84 -21.31
CA MET A 15 20.12 -11.46 -21.10
C MET A 15 18.89 -10.56 -20.89
N LEU A 16 17.88 -10.68 -21.75
CA LEU A 16 16.63 -9.92 -21.62
C LEU A 16 15.88 -10.19 -20.32
N LEU A 17 15.85 -11.45 -19.85
CA LEU A 17 15.26 -11.83 -18.56
C LEU A 17 15.99 -11.20 -17.36
N PHE A 18 17.32 -11.05 -17.43
CA PHE A 18 18.11 -10.40 -16.37
C PHE A 18 17.99 -8.86 -16.38
N PHE A 19 17.74 -8.25 -17.54
CA PHE A 19 17.56 -6.79 -17.66
C PHE A 19 16.09 -6.34 -17.55
N LEU A 20 15.13 -7.26 -17.59
CA LEU A 20 13.73 -6.94 -17.31
C LEU A 20 13.62 -6.48 -15.85
N PRO A 21 13.18 -5.23 -15.59
CA PRO A 21 13.05 -4.73 -14.23
C PRO A 21 11.91 -5.49 -13.54
N VAL A 22 12.27 -6.50 -12.75
CA VAL A 22 11.33 -7.20 -11.84
C VAL A 22 10.93 -6.31 -10.65
N LYS A 23 11.35 -5.04 -10.65
CA LYS A 23 11.19 -4.05 -9.56
C LYS A 23 9.75 -3.83 -9.10
N HIS A 24 8.73 -4.25 -9.87
CA HIS A 24 7.33 -4.05 -9.50
C HIS A 24 6.58 -5.31 -9.03
N PHE A 25 7.21 -6.48 -8.96
CA PHE A 25 6.49 -7.70 -8.55
C PHE A 25 6.40 -7.92 -7.03
N PHE A 26 7.19 -7.20 -6.23
CA PHE A 26 7.23 -7.34 -4.77
C PHE A 26 7.00 -6.01 -4.07
N SER A 27 5.85 -5.36 -4.29
CA SER A 27 5.42 -4.31 -3.37
C SER A 27 4.78 -4.94 -2.13
N SER A 28 5.49 -4.90 -1.00
CA SER A 28 4.95 -5.24 0.31
C SER A 28 3.99 -4.15 0.76
N GLY A 29 2.77 -4.15 0.20
CA GLY A 29 1.72 -3.25 0.64
C GLY A 29 1.22 -3.64 2.03
N MET A 30 0.98 -2.65 2.88
CA MET A 30 0.29 -2.80 4.16
C MET A 30 -1.21 -2.84 3.94
N LYS A 31 -1.86 -3.79 4.62
CA LYS A 31 -3.32 -3.91 4.66
C LYS A 31 -3.81 -3.27 5.95
N ILE A 32 -4.63 -2.23 5.81
CA ILE A 32 -5.27 -1.53 6.92
C ILE A 32 -6.77 -1.78 6.81
N SER A 33 -7.41 -2.18 7.90
CA SER A 33 -8.86 -2.28 7.96
C SER A 33 -9.45 -1.30 8.96
N VAL A 34 -10.59 -0.72 8.58
CA VAL A 34 -11.33 0.25 9.37
C VAL A 34 -12.72 -0.31 9.61
N LEU A 35 -13.00 -0.64 10.86
CA LEU A 35 -14.28 -1.15 11.32
C LEU A 35 -15.07 -0.03 12.00
N ASN A 36 -16.30 0.20 11.55
CA ASN A 36 -17.22 1.07 12.27
C ASN A 36 -17.87 0.32 13.44
N SER A 37 -17.25 0.36 14.62
CA SER A 37 -17.84 -0.21 15.84
C SER A 37 -18.88 0.70 16.52
N THR A 38 -19.33 1.77 15.86
CA THR A 38 -20.35 2.68 16.41
C THR A 38 -21.75 2.24 16.00
N GLY A 39 -22.77 2.64 16.76
CA GLY A 39 -24.18 2.38 16.43
C GLY A 39 -24.76 3.26 15.32
N ARG A 40 -23.94 4.06 14.63
CA ARG A 40 -24.38 5.01 13.60
C ARG A 40 -23.47 4.97 12.37
N GLU A 41 -23.97 5.46 11.25
CA GLU A 41 -23.13 5.64 10.05
C GLU A 41 -22.06 6.70 10.30
N ILE A 42 -20.82 6.40 9.90
CA ILE A 42 -19.68 7.34 9.95
C ILE A 42 -19.28 7.74 8.54
N ARG A 43 -18.91 9.00 8.35
CA ARG A 43 -18.61 9.60 7.03
C ARG A 43 -17.44 10.55 7.14
N GLY A 44 -16.81 10.86 6.00
CA GLY A 44 -15.74 11.86 5.92
C GLY A 44 -14.48 11.47 6.70
N LEU A 45 -14.22 10.17 6.80
CA LEU A 45 -12.98 9.67 7.37
C LEU A 45 -11.86 9.80 6.33
N GLU A 46 -10.74 10.37 6.75
CA GLU A 46 -9.54 10.50 5.94
C GLU A 46 -8.39 9.82 6.66
N ILE A 47 -7.61 9.02 5.94
CA ILE A 47 -6.33 8.47 6.43
C ILE A 47 -5.20 9.23 5.75
N THR A 48 -4.22 9.65 6.55
CA THR A 48 -2.95 10.20 6.08
C THR A 48 -1.80 9.51 6.82
N TYR A 49 -0.64 9.43 6.19
CA TYR A 49 0.58 8.91 6.81
C TYR A 49 1.75 9.84 6.56
N TYR A 50 2.64 9.98 7.54
CA TYR A 50 3.64 11.07 7.58
C TYR A 50 4.53 11.21 6.33
N TYR A 51 4.82 10.11 5.63
CA TYR A 51 5.70 10.08 4.46
C TYR A 51 4.98 10.31 3.12
N ASN A 52 3.65 10.32 3.11
CA ASN A 52 2.87 10.67 1.93
C ASN A 52 1.70 11.55 2.36
N GLU A 53 1.73 12.82 1.93
CA GLU A 53 0.64 13.77 2.19
C GLU A 53 -0.66 13.41 1.44
N GLU A 54 -0.65 12.34 0.64
CA GLU A 54 -1.84 11.83 -0.02
C GLU A 54 -2.91 11.40 1.00
N LYS A 55 -4.09 12.00 0.82
CA LYS A 55 -5.27 11.71 1.62
C LYS A 55 -6.01 10.53 1.03
N ILE A 56 -6.11 9.45 1.80
CA ILE A 56 -6.93 8.30 1.44
C ILE A 56 -8.32 8.50 2.04
N LEU A 57 -9.31 8.73 1.16
CA LEU A 57 -10.70 8.92 1.56
C LEU A 57 -11.35 7.56 1.86
N ILE A 58 -11.94 7.44 3.04
CA ILE A 58 -12.72 6.27 3.43
C ILE A 58 -14.20 6.52 3.10
N PRO A 59 -14.88 5.59 2.42
CA PRO A 59 -16.30 5.72 2.13
C PRO A 59 -17.13 5.75 3.42
N ALA A 60 -18.40 6.12 3.29
CA ALA A 60 -19.32 6.04 4.42
C ALA A 60 -19.44 4.58 4.92
N LEU A 61 -19.29 4.36 6.22
CA LEU A 61 -19.39 3.03 6.84
C LEU A 61 -20.63 2.96 7.72
N LYS A 62 -21.48 1.97 7.49
CA LYS A 62 -22.62 1.62 8.35
C LYS A 62 -22.15 0.96 9.64
N PRO A 63 -23.01 0.84 10.66
CA PRO A 63 -22.67 0.10 11.88
C PRO A 63 -22.17 -1.31 11.57
N ASN A 64 -21.02 -1.67 12.15
CA ASN A 64 -20.29 -2.92 11.96
C ASN A 64 -19.78 -3.19 10.55
N GLU A 65 -19.76 -2.19 9.68
CA GLU A 65 -19.16 -2.30 8.36
C GLU A 65 -17.63 -2.14 8.45
N GLU A 66 -16.91 -3.00 7.74
CA GLU A 66 -15.46 -2.97 7.63
C GLU A 66 -15.07 -2.55 6.22
N HIS A 67 -14.09 -1.66 6.13
CA HIS A 67 -13.47 -1.27 4.87
C HIS A 67 -11.97 -1.50 4.92
N GLU A 68 -11.46 -2.10 3.86
CA GLU A 68 -10.07 -2.49 3.74
C GLU A 68 -9.36 -1.62 2.70
N ILE A 69 -8.20 -1.12 3.09
CA ILE A 69 -7.33 -0.29 2.25
C ILE A 69 -5.97 -0.96 2.18
N ARG A 70 -5.41 -1.01 0.97
CA ARG A 70 -4.04 -1.44 0.74
C ARG A 70 -3.18 -0.22 0.46
N ILE A 71 -2.25 0.07 1.37
CA ILE A 71 -1.26 1.14 1.19
C ILE A 71 0.03 0.51 0.72
N VAL A 72 0.55 0.98 -0.40
CA VAL A 72 1.88 0.63 -0.89
C VAL A 72 2.75 1.87 -0.70
N PRO A 73 3.60 1.93 0.33
CA PRO A 73 4.54 3.02 0.45
C PRO A 73 5.54 2.97 -0.72
N ASP A 74 5.89 4.15 -1.26
CA ASP A 74 6.86 4.28 -2.35
C ASP A 74 8.31 4.01 -1.89
N GLU A 75 8.53 3.97 -0.58
CA GLU A 75 9.84 3.78 0.06
C GLU A 75 9.94 2.41 0.76
N ASP A 76 11.15 1.84 0.79
CA ASP A 76 11.45 0.59 1.50
C ASP A 76 11.31 0.80 3.02
N PHE A 77 10.13 0.51 3.57
CA PHE A 77 9.84 0.49 5.01
C PHE A 77 10.52 -0.74 5.65
N SER A 78 11.82 -0.65 5.98
CA SER A 78 12.51 -1.73 6.70
C SER A 78 12.62 -1.51 8.22
N GLU A 79 12.49 -0.27 8.73
CA GLU A 79 12.66 0.06 10.16
C GLU A 79 11.82 1.26 10.68
N SER A 80 10.89 1.79 9.88
CA SER A 80 10.15 3.01 10.23
C SER A 80 8.78 2.72 10.85
N SER A 81 8.44 3.45 11.92
CA SER A 81 7.07 3.53 12.43
C SER A 81 6.19 4.32 11.46
N MET A 82 4.99 3.83 11.18
CA MET A 82 3.99 4.59 10.43
C MET A 82 3.04 5.27 11.40
N GLN A 83 3.01 6.59 11.37
CA GLN A 83 1.98 7.35 12.07
C GLN A 83 0.76 7.45 11.18
N LEU A 84 -0.35 6.88 11.65
CA LEU A 84 -1.63 6.94 10.96
C LEU A 84 -2.50 7.99 11.63
N VAL A 85 -2.94 8.98 10.88
CA VAL A 85 -3.85 10.02 11.40
C VAL A 85 -5.20 9.83 10.74
N TYR A 86 -6.25 9.75 11.56
CA TYR A 86 -7.62 9.85 11.08
C TYR A 86 -8.26 11.17 11.50
N THR A 87 -9.04 11.73 10.58
CA THR A 87 -9.84 12.94 10.83
C THR A 87 -11.31 12.59 10.65
N ASP A 88 -12.15 12.98 11.60
CA ASP A 88 -13.59 12.86 11.51
C ASP A 88 -14.24 14.15 10.96
N GLN A 89 -15.57 14.14 10.76
CA GLN A 89 -16.30 15.31 10.26
C GLN A 89 -16.23 16.55 11.18
N THR A 90 -15.78 16.39 12.43
CA THR A 90 -15.59 17.51 13.36
C THR A 90 -14.21 18.14 13.24
N GLY A 91 -13.36 17.62 12.35
CA GLY A 91 -11.97 18.04 12.19
C GLY A 91 -11.07 17.55 13.32
N LYS A 92 -11.56 16.66 14.19
CA LYS A 92 -10.78 16.14 15.31
C LYS A 92 -9.78 15.13 14.78
N MET A 93 -8.51 15.51 14.82
CA MET A 93 -7.39 14.64 14.47
C MET A 93 -7.09 13.73 15.66
N THR A 94 -7.02 12.42 15.41
CA THR A 94 -6.52 11.45 16.39
C THR A 94 -5.46 10.60 15.71
N GLY A 95 -4.22 10.69 16.22
CA GLY A 95 -3.09 9.92 15.73
C GLY A 95 -2.97 8.59 16.47
N ASN A 96 -2.69 7.52 15.73
CA ASN A 96 -2.21 6.27 16.30
C ASN A 96 -0.83 5.95 15.72
N ASP A 97 0.13 5.69 16.60
CA ASP A 97 1.46 5.23 16.21
C ASP A 97 1.40 3.72 15.98
N ILE A 98 1.49 3.31 14.71
CA ILE A 98 1.57 1.90 14.35
C ILE A 98 3.06 1.53 14.26
N ARG A 99 3.53 0.79 15.26
CA ARG A 99 4.87 0.17 15.24
C ARG A 99 4.78 -1.15 14.48
N LEU A 100 5.43 -1.22 13.34
CA LEU A 100 5.62 -2.46 12.59
C LEU A 100 6.78 -3.21 13.25
N LEU A 101 6.52 -4.43 13.75
CA LEU A 101 7.52 -5.33 14.36
C LEU A 101 8.16 -6.22 13.29
#